data_AF-A0A3M4YVR3-F1
#
_entry.id   AF-A0A3M4YVR3-F1
#
_cell.length_a   1.000
_cell.length_b   1.000
_cell.length_c   1.000
_cell.angle_alpha   90.00
_cell.angle_beta   90.00
_cell.angle_gamma   90.00
#
_symmetry.space_group_name_H-M   'P 1'
#
loop_
_entity.id
_entity.type
_entity.pdbx_description
1 polymer ?
#
loop_
_entity_poly.entity_id
_entity_poly.type
_entity_poly.pdbx_seq_one_letter_code
_entity_poly.pdbx_strand_id
1 'polypeptide(L)'
;MPVDPFQRFAGLLDDNLQPFITSLSAYGGLSAAVLWSSAGDYLEGCLAQLATCSDASLAAGRALLSEKKRPDGRANPLFQAVRYVPQAQGGEPRRQRRVCCLSHRVEWVGRCEHCPLPG
;
A
#
# COMPACT_ATOMS: atom_id res chain seq x y z
N MET A 1 -20.35 -0.97 -18.47
CA MET A 1 -20.29 -1.25 -17.01
C MET A 1 -18.91 -0.87 -16.51
N PRO A 2 -18.77 -0.18 -15.37
CA PRO A 2 -17.45 0.02 -14.78
C PRO A 2 -16.88 -1.36 -14.45
N VAL A 3 -15.65 -1.64 -14.94
CA VAL A 3 -14.93 -2.87 -14.64
C VAL A 3 -14.57 -2.84 -13.15
N ASP A 4 -14.88 -3.91 -12.44
CA ASP A 4 -14.49 -4.11 -11.04
C ASP A 4 -12.99 -3.78 -10.86
N PRO A 5 -12.61 -2.93 -9.90
CA PRO A 5 -11.21 -2.56 -9.67
C PRO A 5 -10.28 -3.76 -9.55
N PHE A 6 -10.71 -4.83 -8.87
CA PHE A 6 -9.88 -6.02 -8.69
C PHE A 6 -9.75 -6.82 -9.98
N GLN A 7 -10.80 -6.93 -10.79
CA GLN A 7 -10.73 -7.50 -12.13
C GLN A 7 -9.80 -6.68 -13.04
N ARG A 8 -9.88 -5.33 -13.00
CA ARG A 8 -9.04 -4.45 -13.82
C ARG A 8 -7.55 -4.63 -13.53
N PHE A 9 -7.20 -4.88 -12.27
CA PHE A 9 -5.82 -5.02 -11.81
C PHE A 9 -5.43 -6.47 -11.49
N ALA A 10 -6.20 -7.47 -11.95
CA ALA A 10 -5.94 -8.89 -11.65
C ALA A 10 -4.52 -9.31 -12.07
N GLY A 11 -4.05 -8.91 -13.25
CA GLY A 11 -2.68 -9.22 -13.69
C GLY A 11 -1.58 -8.62 -12.80
N LEU A 12 -1.82 -7.44 -12.22
CA LEU A 12 -0.89 -6.85 -11.26
C LEU A 12 -0.94 -7.56 -9.90
N LEU A 13 -2.15 -7.84 -9.41
CA LEU A 13 -2.36 -8.36 -8.07
C LEU A 13 -2.09 -9.86 -7.97
N ASP A 14 -2.72 -10.64 -8.84
CA ASP A 14 -2.73 -12.11 -8.80
C ASP A 14 -1.57 -12.72 -9.56
N ASP A 15 -1.29 -12.23 -10.77
CA ASP A 15 -0.27 -12.83 -11.63
C ASP A 15 1.15 -12.33 -11.32
N ASN A 16 1.29 -11.17 -10.66
CA ASN A 16 2.58 -10.56 -10.35
C ASN A 16 2.84 -10.42 -8.84
N LEU A 17 2.14 -9.52 -8.14
CA LEU A 17 2.46 -9.17 -6.76
C LEU A 17 2.27 -10.35 -5.79
N GLN A 18 1.18 -11.11 -5.94
CA GLN A 18 0.92 -12.26 -5.06
C GLN A 18 2.03 -13.32 -5.09
N PRO A 19 2.42 -13.91 -6.25
CA PRO A 19 3.48 -14.91 -6.29
C PRO A 19 4.86 -14.32 -5.92
N PHE A 20 5.14 -13.06 -6.32
CA PHE A 20 6.39 -12.39 -5.96
C PHE A 20 6.52 -12.19 -4.45
N ILE A 21 5.50 -11.64 -3.80
CA ILE A 21 5.48 -11.40 -2.36
C ILE A 21 5.52 -12.71 -1.58
N THR A 22 4.79 -13.74 -2.02
CA THR A 22 4.85 -15.07 -1.39
C THR A 22 6.27 -15.65 -1.45
N SER A 23 6.93 -15.58 -2.60
CA SER A 23 8.29 -16.12 -2.78
C SER A 23 9.32 -15.34 -1.98
N LEU A 24 9.25 -14.00 -2.01
CA LEU A 24 10.19 -13.14 -1.28
C LEU A 24 10.00 -13.24 0.24
N SER A 25 8.77 -13.39 0.71
CA SER A 25 8.46 -13.62 2.12
C SER A 25 9.10 -14.92 2.61
N ALA A 26 8.98 -16.00 1.84
CA ALA A 26 9.57 -17.29 2.17
C ALA A 26 11.11 -17.25 2.14
N TYR A 27 11.69 -16.65 1.10
CA TYR A 27 13.14 -16.54 0.95
C TYR A 27 13.79 -15.69 2.05
N GLY A 28 13.23 -14.51 2.33
CA GLY A 28 13.82 -13.54 3.25
C GLY A 28 13.41 -13.70 4.71
N GLY A 29 12.54 -14.65 5.05
CA GLY A 29 11.95 -14.77 6.39
C GLY A 29 11.17 -13.52 6.83
N LEU A 30 10.69 -12.73 5.86
CA LEU A 30 10.00 -11.46 6.09
C LEU A 30 8.49 -11.68 6.00
N SER A 31 7.71 -11.06 6.89
CA SER A 31 6.25 -11.15 6.81
C SER A 31 5.73 -10.57 5.49
N ALA A 32 4.87 -11.32 4.79
CA ALA A 32 4.16 -10.84 3.60
C ALA A 32 3.39 -9.54 3.86
N ALA A 33 2.93 -9.29 5.09
CA ALA A 33 2.26 -8.04 5.45
C ALA A 33 3.18 -6.81 5.33
N VAL A 34 4.49 -6.96 5.57
CA VAL A 34 5.48 -5.90 5.38
C VAL A 34 5.64 -5.58 3.90
N LEU A 35 5.76 -6.61 3.06
CA LEU A 35 5.92 -6.48 1.61
C LEU A 35 4.67 -5.87 0.96
N TRP A 36 3.47 -6.34 1.32
CA TRP A 36 2.20 -5.75 0.87
C TRP A 36 2.02 -4.31 1.35
N SER A 37 2.45 -3.98 2.57
CA SER A 37 2.42 -2.59 3.05
C SER A 37 3.36 -1.69 2.24
N SER A 38 4.51 -2.19 1.80
CA SER A 38 5.42 -1.45 0.90
C SER A 38 4.83 -1.28 -0.49
N ALA A 39 4.19 -2.32 -1.05
CA ALA A 39 3.50 -2.21 -2.34
C ALA A 39 2.35 -1.19 -2.29
N GLY A 40 1.54 -1.22 -1.23
CA GLY A 40 0.45 -0.27 -1.05
C GLY A 40 0.93 1.16 -0.78
N ASP A 41 2.04 1.34 -0.06
CA ASP A 41 2.67 2.65 0.11
C ASP A 41 3.15 3.25 -1.21
N TYR A 42 3.73 2.44 -2.08
CA TYR A 42 4.16 2.88 -3.40
C TYR A 42 2.96 3.21 -4.31
N LEU A 43 1.96 2.33 -4.34
CA LEU A 43 0.72 2.56 -5.10
C LEU A 43 0.04 3.87 -4.68
N GLU A 44 -0.10 4.09 -3.38
CA GLU A 44 -0.72 5.32 -2.87
C GLU A 44 0.07 6.57 -3.29
N GLY A 45 1.40 6.54 -3.17
CA GLY A 45 2.26 7.64 -3.63
C GLY A 45 2.13 7.91 -5.13
N CYS A 46 2.09 6.86 -5.96
CA CYS A 46 1.85 6.99 -7.40
C CYS A 46 0.49 7.63 -7.69
N LEU A 47 -0.58 7.21 -7.00
CA LEU A 47 -1.91 7.79 -7.17
C LEU A 47 -1.97 9.25 -6.71
N ALA A 48 -1.27 9.59 -5.63
CA ALA A 48 -1.17 10.97 -5.15
C ALA A 48 -0.44 11.85 -6.18
N GLN A 49 0.67 11.39 -6.74
CA GLN A 49 1.41 12.11 -7.79
C GLN A 49 0.61 12.22 -9.09
N LEU A 50 -0.04 11.15 -9.53
CA LEU A 50 -0.88 11.18 -10.73
C LEU A 50 -2.04 12.17 -10.60
N ALA A 51 -2.60 12.32 -9.40
CA ALA A 51 -3.67 13.28 -9.16
C ALA A 51 -3.23 14.75 -9.36
N THR A 52 -1.92 15.04 -9.36
CA THR A 52 -1.41 16.40 -9.58
C THR A 52 -1.03 16.67 -11.04
N CYS A 53 -0.95 15.65 -11.89
CA CYS A 53 -0.45 15.78 -13.26
C CYS A 53 -1.32 15.13 -14.34
N SER A 54 -2.47 14.56 -13.98
CA SER A 54 -3.38 13.89 -14.92
C SER A 54 -4.85 14.00 -14.51
N ASP A 55 -5.73 14.17 -15.49
CA ASP A 55 -7.19 14.11 -15.33
C ASP A 55 -7.76 12.68 -15.43
N ALA A 56 -6.89 11.67 -15.56
CA ALA A 56 -7.32 10.28 -15.63
C ALA A 56 -8.05 9.86 -14.35
N SER A 57 -9.15 9.12 -14.49
CA SER A 57 -9.88 8.60 -13.32
C SER A 57 -9.01 7.63 -12.52
N LEU A 58 -8.75 7.99 -11.26
CA LEU A 58 -7.98 7.19 -10.30
C LEU A 58 -8.85 6.29 -9.42
N ALA A 59 -10.17 6.26 -9.66
CA ALA A 59 -11.14 5.59 -8.78
C ALA A 59 -10.81 4.10 -8.58
N ALA A 60 -10.48 3.38 -9.66
CA ALA A 60 -10.14 1.96 -9.56
C ALA A 60 -8.84 1.72 -8.76
N GLY A 61 -7.82 2.58 -8.91
CA GLY A 61 -6.59 2.47 -8.11
C GLY A 61 -6.85 2.77 -6.62
N ARG A 62 -7.64 3.80 -6.33
CA ARG A 62 -8.03 4.15 -4.96
C ARG A 62 -8.86 3.06 -4.29
N ALA A 63 -9.73 2.37 -5.04
CA ALA A 63 -10.51 1.23 -4.54
C ALA A 63 -9.63 0.09 -4.00
N LEU A 64 -8.47 -0.18 -4.64
CA LEU A 64 -7.52 -1.16 -4.13
C LEU A 64 -6.97 -0.80 -2.74
N LEU A 65 -6.99 0.47 -2.35
CA LEU A 65 -6.52 0.95 -1.05
C LEU A 65 -7.66 1.13 -0.03
N SER A 66 -8.91 1.30 -0.48
CA SER A 66 -10.05 1.59 0.40
C SER A 66 -10.98 0.40 0.64
N GLU A 67 -10.98 -0.63 -0.22
CA GLU A 67 -11.86 -1.78 -0.05
C GLU A 67 -11.24 -2.85 0.85
N LYS A 68 -11.99 -3.29 1.87
CA LYS A 68 -11.52 -4.26 2.88
C LYS A 68 -11.40 -5.69 2.34
N LYS A 69 -12.28 -6.05 1.40
CA LYS A 69 -12.37 -7.38 0.82
C LYS A 69 -12.33 -7.28 -0.70
N ARG A 70 -11.88 -8.35 -1.33
CA ARG A 70 -11.99 -8.58 -2.77
C ARG A 70 -13.40 -9.09 -3.12
N PRO A 71 -13.80 -9.10 -4.41
CA PRO A 71 -15.11 -9.60 -4.84
C PRO A 71 -15.37 -11.07 -4.46
N ASP A 72 -14.31 -11.88 -4.38
CA ASP A 72 -14.36 -13.28 -3.94
C ASP A 72 -14.47 -13.44 -2.40
N GLY A 73 -14.54 -12.34 -1.65
CA GLY A 73 -14.65 -12.33 -0.19
C GLY A 73 -13.33 -12.45 0.56
N ARG A 74 -12.19 -12.70 -0.12
CA ARG A 74 -10.86 -12.71 0.51
C ARG A 74 -10.49 -11.33 1.04
N ALA A 75 -9.63 -11.30 2.06
CA ALA A 75 -9.08 -10.05 2.56
C ALA A 75 -8.23 -9.35 1.48
N ASN A 76 -8.39 -8.04 1.35
CA ASN A 76 -7.51 -7.23 0.49
C ASN A 76 -6.22 -6.88 1.25
N PRO A 77 -5.04 -7.37 0.81
CA PRO A 77 -3.79 -7.08 1.51
C PRO A 77 -3.38 -5.60 1.44
N LEU A 78 -3.86 -4.84 0.45
CA LEU A 78 -3.60 -3.41 0.26
C LEU A 78 -4.51 -2.50 1.08
N PHE A 79 -5.57 -3.03 1.69
CA PHE A 79 -6.57 -2.24 2.42
C PHE A 79 -5.93 -1.35 3.50
N GLN A 80 -6.05 -0.04 3.35
CA GLN A 80 -5.43 0.96 4.22
C GLN A 80 -3.94 0.71 4.44
N ALA A 81 -3.18 0.27 3.43
CA ALA A 81 -1.72 0.15 3.53
C ALA A 81 -1.06 1.47 3.98
N VAL A 82 -1.71 2.59 3.69
CA VAL A 82 -1.40 3.94 4.17
C VAL A 82 -2.64 4.55 4.82
N ARG A 83 -2.43 5.36 5.85
CA ARG A 83 -3.42 6.16 6.56
C ARG A 83 -2.91 7.58 6.71
N TYR A 84 -3.83 8.53 6.74
CA TYR A 84 -3.55 9.92 7.05
C TYR A 84 -4.00 10.18 8.49
N VAL A 85 -3.04 10.39 9.38
CA VAL A 85 -3.25 10.55 10.82
C VAL A 85 -3.32 12.05 11.14
N PRO A 86 -4.42 12.55 11.73
CA PRO A 86 -4.52 13.96 12.12
C PRO A 86 -3.39 14.37 13.06
N GLN A 87 -2.87 15.59 12.88
CA GLN A 87 -1.87 16.16 13.78
C GLN A 87 -2.55 17.04 14.84
N ALA A 88 -2.03 16.99 16.08
CA ALA A 88 -2.62 17.66 17.24
C ALA A 88 -2.75 19.19 17.11
N GLN A 89 -1.96 19.81 16.23
CA GLN A 89 -1.87 21.27 16.06
C GLN A 89 -2.58 21.77 14.79
N GLY A 90 -3.45 20.96 14.19
CA GLY A 90 -4.19 21.34 12.97
C GLY A 90 -3.33 21.39 11.70
N GLY A 91 -2.11 20.85 11.75
CA GLY A 91 -1.26 20.68 10.57
C GLY A 91 -1.79 19.61 9.62
N GLU A 92 -1.19 19.55 8.43
CA GLU A 92 -1.52 18.55 7.42
C GLU A 92 -1.46 17.12 8.01
N PRO A 93 -2.46 16.26 7.71
CA PRO A 93 -2.47 14.90 8.21
C PRO A 93 -1.18 14.17 7.85
N ARG A 94 -0.57 13.53 8.84
CA ARG A 94 0.64 12.75 8.65
C ARG A 94 0.32 11.47 7.89
N ARG A 95 0.99 11.28 6.75
CA ARG A 95 0.99 10.01 6.02
C ARG A 95 1.73 8.94 6.83
N GLN A 96 1.07 7.81 7.09
CA GLN A 96 1.58 6.72 7.92
C GLN A 96 1.26 5.36 7.30
N ARG A 97 2.25 4.48 7.20
CA ARG A 97 2.07 3.09 6.77
C ARG A 97 1.33 2.29 7.84
N ARG A 98 0.50 1.33 7.45
CA ARG A 98 -0.18 0.40 8.36
C ARG A 98 0.78 -0.55 9.06
N VAL A 99 1.85 -0.95 8.38
CA VAL A 99 2.87 -1.88 8.88
C VAL A 99 4.24 -1.24 8.73
N CYS A 100 5.12 -1.43 9.74
CA CYS A 100 6.50 -0.95 9.65
C CYS A 100 7.24 -1.66 8.51
N CYS A 101 7.91 -0.89 7.65
CA CYS A 101 8.70 -1.43 6.54
C CYS A 101 10.02 -2.08 6.97
N LEU A 102 10.39 -1.96 8.25
CA LEU A 102 11.64 -2.43 8.84
C LEU A 102 12.91 -1.80 8.25
N SER A 103 12.81 -0.74 7.44
CA SER A 103 13.99 -0.06 6.86
C SER A 103 14.96 0.43 7.93
N HIS A 104 14.45 0.81 9.11
CA HIS A 104 15.26 1.22 10.25
C HIS A 104 16.20 0.12 10.79
N ARG A 105 16.01 -1.15 10.38
CA ARG A 105 16.90 -2.27 10.69
C ARG A 105 18.03 -2.44 9.67
N VAL A 106 18.00 -1.67 8.59
CA VAL A 106 19.03 -1.66 7.55
C VAL A 106 19.86 -0.39 7.75
N GLU A 107 21.10 -0.57 8.19
CA GLU A 107 21.99 0.51 8.66
C GLU A 107 22.10 1.68 7.67
N TRP A 108 22.27 1.40 6.39
CA TRP A 108 22.43 2.42 5.35
C TRP A 108 21.13 3.04 4.83
N VAL A 109 19.95 2.52 5.23
CA VAL A 109 18.65 3.05 4.80
C VAL A 109 18.04 3.94 5.88
N GLY A 110 18.11 3.49 7.14
CA GLY A 110 17.52 4.23 8.26
C GLY A 110 15.98 4.21 8.27
N ARG A 111 15.40 5.03 9.15
CA ARG A 111 13.96 5.07 9.40
C ARG A 111 13.22 5.80 8.28
N CYS A 112 12.16 5.19 7.76
CA CYS A 112 11.30 5.85 6.78
C CYS A 112 10.40 6.92 7.41
N GLU A 113 10.04 7.94 6.63
CA GLU A 113 9.20 9.07 7.05
C GLU A 113 7.78 8.63 7.49
N HIS A 114 7.27 7.58 6.84
CA HIS A 114 5.90 7.08 7.01
C HIS A 114 5.78 6.01 8.10
N CYS A 115 6.78 5.87 8.99
CA CYS A 115 6.84 4.77 9.95
C CYS A 115 5.69 4.79 10.97
N PRO A 116 4.99 3.67 11.22
CA PRO A 116 3.96 3.61 12.26
C PRO A 116 4.50 3.49 13.68
N LEU A 117 5.79 3.17 13.85
CA LEU A 117 6.40 3.08 15.16
C LEU A 117 6.57 4.48 15.77
N PRO A 118 6.49 4.62 17.10
CA PRO A 118 6.90 5.83 17.79
C PRO A 118 8.32 6.26 17.38
N GLY A 119 8.52 7.58 17.37
CA GLY A 119 9.82 8.21 17.17
C GLY A 119 10.74 7.91 18.33
#